data_AF-A0A318QWY5-F1
#
_entry.id   AF-A0A318QWY5-F1
#
_cell.length_a   1.000
_cell.length_b   1.000
_cell.length_c   1.000
_cell.angle_alpha   90.00
_cell.angle_beta   90.00
_cell.angle_gamma   90.00
#
_symmetry.space_group_name_H-M   'P 1'
#
loop_
_entity.id
_entity.type
_entity.pdbx_description
1 polymer ?
#
loop_
_entity_poly.entity_id
_entity_poly.type
_entity_poly.pdbx_seq_one_letter_code
_entity_poly.pdbx_strand_id
1 'polypeptide(L)'
;MNRLYSILFKEISSNQGVSLVEVLITTLLLSFLFTIFSGFVEIAARFTSSTNISDSNNNSRDVIIDHHKLYLTLDKYTEFLSQPGISLDDINDILNFKSSNLPKGCSYSPNIEWSLPVPSNIIKGDDWQPSNAGYAICLKGTSLNESSLSDLVRQSNGSSLNAQPGLYFLLALPTDISINHLPVRRLFCRPNPFC
;
A
#
# COMPACT_ATOMS: atom_id res chain seq x y z
N MET A 1 57.41 18.84 13.33
CA MET A 1 56.24 18.80 14.23
C MET A 1 56.17 19.93 15.26
N ASN A 2 57.28 20.56 15.68
CA ASN A 2 57.26 21.60 16.74
C ASN A 2 56.88 23.03 16.32
N ARG A 3 56.72 23.34 15.01
CA ARG A 3 56.36 24.69 14.54
C ARG A 3 54.85 24.93 14.38
N LEU A 4 54.05 23.88 14.21
CA LEU A 4 52.59 24.00 14.10
C LEU A 4 51.93 24.27 15.46
N TYR A 5 52.43 23.66 16.54
CA TYR A 5 51.97 23.95 17.90
C TYR A 5 52.23 25.40 18.33
N SER A 6 53.35 25.99 17.90
CA SER A 6 53.69 27.39 18.23
C SER A 6 52.77 28.42 17.58
N ILE A 7 52.21 28.11 16.40
CA ILE A 7 51.30 29.03 15.69
C ILE A 7 49.90 28.91 16.29
N LEU A 8 49.44 27.67 16.55
CA LEU A 8 48.16 27.40 17.22
C LEU A 8 48.06 28.02 18.61
N PHE A 9 49.16 28.05 19.38
CA PHE A 9 49.16 28.63 20.72
C PHE A 9 49.16 30.18 20.72
N LYS A 10 49.72 30.80 19.67
CA LYS A 10 49.85 32.25 19.56
C LYS A 10 48.53 32.91 19.12
N GLU A 11 47.69 32.19 18.40
CA GLU A 11 46.37 32.68 17.97
C GLU A 11 45.33 32.59 19.11
N ILE A 12 45.52 31.68 20.07
CA ILE A 12 44.67 31.56 21.27
C ILE A 12 44.90 32.73 22.26
N SER A 13 46.08 33.34 22.28
CA SER A 13 46.38 34.42 23.25
C SER A 13 45.86 35.80 22.85
N SER A 14 45.22 35.94 21.68
CA SER A 14 44.75 37.23 21.14
C SER A 14 43.26 37.51 21.34
N ASN A 15 42.50 36.61 21.96
CA ASN A 15 41.09 36.84 22.30
C ASN A 15 40.90 36.81 23.81
N GLN A 16 40.74 37.99 24.40
CA GLN A 16 40.15 38.13 25.73
C GLN A 16 38.71 37.59 25.69
N GLY A 17 38.40 36.61 26.53
CA GLY A 17 37.02 36.37 26.97
C GLY A 17 36.42 34.99 26.72
N VAL A 18 37.19 33.90 26.68
CA VAL A 18 36.59 32.55 26.76
C VAL A 18 37.26 31.77 27.89
N SER A 19 36.46 31.36 28.88
CA SER A 19 36.96 30.54 30.00
C SER A 19 37.29 29.13 29.52
N LEU A 20 38.31 28.48 30.09
CA LEU A 20 38.65 27.09 29.76
C LEU A 20 37.46 26.14 29.96
N VAL A 21 36.60 26.44 30.94
CA VAL A 21 35.37 25.69 31.20
C VAL A 21 34.36 25.87 30.06
N GLU A 22 34.30 27.06 29.48
CA GLU A 22 33.40 27.37 28.36
C GLU A 22 33.84 26.66 27.07
N VAL A 23 35.15 26.53 26.84
CA VAL A 23 35.69 25.70 25.74
C VAL A 23 35.35 24.22 25.95
N LEU A 24 35.40 23.73 27.19
CA LEU A 24 35.08 22.34 27.50
C LEU A 24 33.58 22.05 27.32
N ILE A 25 32.71 22.98 27.74
CA ILE A 25 31.26 22.85 27.56
C ILE A 25 30.88 22.93 26.08
N THR A 26 31.44 23.89 25.34
CA THR A 26 31.14 24.06 23.90
C THR A 26 31.58 22.85 23.09
N THR A 27 32.74 22.26 23.39
CA THR A 27 33.22 21.05 22.71
C THR A 27 32.36 19.82 23.03
N LEU A 28 31.94 19.63 24.29
CA LEU A 28 31.01 18.55 24.66
C LEU A 28 29.65 18.69 23.98
N LEU A 29 29.09 19.90 23.97
CA LEU A 29 27.80 20.18 23.34
C LEU A 29 27.87 19.94 21.82
N LEU A 30 28.96 20.37 21.18
CA LEU A 30 29.18 20.16 19.75
C LEU A 30 29.30 18.67 19.41
N SER A 31 30.05 17.91 20.22
CA SER A 31 30.19 16.46 20.03
C SER A 31 28.84 15.74 20.17
N PHE A 32 28.04 16.13 21.15
CA PHE A 32 26.72 15.55 21.36
C PHE A 32 25.77 15.83 20.20
N LEU A 33 25.71 17.08 19.75
CA LEU A 33 24.90 17.47 18.59
C LEU A 33 25.35 16.77 17.31
N PHE A 34 26.66 16.63 17.10
CA PHE A 34 27.20 15.92 15.94
C PHE A 34 26.84 14.43 15.94
N THR A 35 26.84 13.80 17.11
CA THR A 35 26.45 12.40 17.27
C THR A 35 24.97 12.19 16.94
N ILE A 36 24.09 13.05 17.47
CA ILE A 36 22.66 13.00 17.17
C ILE A 36 22.43 13.23 15.67
N PHE A 37 23.04 14.26 15.10
CA PHE A 37 22.91 14.58 13.68
C PHE A 37 23.37 13.42 12.79
N SER A 38 24.51 12.81 13.09
CA SER A 38 25.03 11.66 12.34
C SER A 38 24.07 10.45 12.40
N GLY A 39 23.46 10.19 13.56
CA GLY A 39 22.43 9.15 13.70
C GLY A 39 21.19 9.43 12.84
N PHE A 40 20.71 10.67 12.83
CA PHE A 40 19.60 11.05 11.95
C PHE A 40 19.96 10.96 10.46
N VAL A 41 21.17 11.38 10.08
CA VAL A 41 21.65 11.29 8.70
C VAL A 41 21.80 9.84 8.27
N GLU A 42 22.27 8.93 9.12
CA GLU A 42 22.36 7.51 8.77
C GLU A 42 20.97 6.91 8.52
N ILE A 43 19.99 7.23 9.38
CA ILE A 43 18.61 6.78 9.22
C ILE A 43 18.02 7.36 7.93
N ALA A 44 18.12 8.68 7.72
CA ALA A 44 17.64 9.34 6.51
C ALA A 44 18.35 8.86 5.24
N ALA A 45 19.65 8.54 5.33
CA ALA A 45 20.44 7.97 4.27
C ALA A 45 19.94 6.57 3.89
N ARG A 46 19.55 5.71 4.83
CA ARG A 46 18.97 4.39 4.49
C ARG A 46 17.69 4.52 3.65
N PHE A 47 16.90 5.58 3.85
CA PHE A 47 15.71 5.84 3.04
C PHE A 47 16.05 6.47 1.68
N THR A 48 17.06 7.35 1.62
CA THR A 48 17.42 8.11 0.40
C THR A 48 18.48 7.45 -0.48
N SER A 49 19.35 6.59 0.06
CA SER A 49 20.41 5.87 -0.68
C SER A 49 19.85 4.78 -1.60
N SER A 50 18.58 4.40 -1.45
CA SER A 50 17.89 3.55 -2.42
C SER A 50 17.63 4.25 -3.77
N THR A 51 17.99 5.53 -3.93
CA THR A 51 17.65 6.35 -5.13
C THR A 51 18.70 6.39 -6.22
N ASN A 52 19.95 6.02 -5.95
CA ASN A 52 21.06 6.28 -6.87
C ASN A 52 21.85 5.03 -7.27
N ILE A 53 21.15 3.93 -7.57
CA ILE A 53 21.74 2.78 -8.30
C ILE A 53 20.99 2.66 -9.63
N SER A 54 21.59 3.22 -10.67
CA SER A 54 21.21 2.96 -12.05
C SER A 54 21.43 1.48 -12.38
N ASP A 55 20.44 0.92 -13.07
CA ASP A 55 20.48 -0.31 -13.88
C ASP A 55 20.68 -1.64 -13.14
N SER A 56 19.58 -2.12 -12.53
CA SER A 56 19.10 -3.53 -12.50
C SER A 56 18.22 -3.89 -11.29
N ASN A 57 18.00 -2.96 -10.36
CA ASN A 57 17.27 -3.21 -9.09
C ASN A 57 16.09 -2.27 -8.84
N ASN A 58 15.37 -1.87 -9.90
CA ASN A 58 14.13 -1.07 -9.80
C ASN A 58 12.97 -1.79 -9.10
N ASN A 59 13.06 -3.10 -8.86
CA ASN A 59 11.92 -3.88 -8.39
C ASN A 59 11.43 -3.45 -7.00
N SER A 60 12.28 -3.10 -6.03
CA SER A 60 11.81 -2.88 -4.65
C SER A 60 11.03 -1.57 -4.47
N ARG A 61 11.34 -0.53 -5.25
CA ARG A 61 10.61 0.75 -5.23
C ARG A 61 9.30 0.66 -5.99
N ASP A 62 9.30 -0.08 -7.09
CA ASP A 62 8.09 -0.36 -7.85
C ASP A 62 7.12 -1.20 -7.02
N VAL A 63 7.62 -2.20 -6.28
CA VAL A 63 6.78 -3.08 -5.44
C VAL A 63 5.93 -2.33 -4.40
N ILE A 64 6.50 -1.33 -3.69
CA ILE A 64 5.72 -0.58 -2.69
C ILE A 64 4.65 0.27 -3.39
N ILE A 65 5.01 0.89 -4.51
CA ILE A 65 4.10 1.70 -5.31
C ILE A 65 2.99 0.83 -5.90
N ASP A 66 3.33 -0.34 -6.44
CA ASP A 66 2.40 -1.33 -6.97
C ASP A 66 1.45 -1.84 -5.90
N HIS A 67 1.96 -2.18 -4.71
CA HIS A 67 1.10 -2.58 -3.58
C HIS A 67 0.12 -1.46 -3.23
N HIS A 68 0.58 -0.21 -3.15
CA HIS A 68 -0.30 0.92 -2.87
C HIS A 68 -1.38 1.10 -3.95
N LYS A 69 -1.00 1.09 -5.23
CA LYS A 69 -1.93 1.17 -6.36
C LYS A 69 -2.92 0.00 -6.35
N LEU A 70 -2.44 -1.19 -6.00
CA LEU A 70 -3.26 -2.39 -5.90
C LEU A 70 -4.30 -2.27 -4.78
N TYR A 71 -3.95 -1.73 -3.60
CA TYR A 71 -4.94 -1.41 -2.57
C TYR A 71 -5.99 -0.41 -3.07
N LEU A 72 -5.58 0.68 -3.72
CA LEU A 72 -6.52 1.63 -4.31
C LEU A 72 -7.44 0.98 -5.36
N THR A 73 -6.91 0.02 -6.12
CA THR A 73 -7.68 -0.77 -7.09
C THR A 73 -8.77 -1.60 -6.38
N LEU A 74 -8.36 -2.35 -5.35
CA LEU A 74 -9.27 -3.22 -4.59
C LEU A 74 -10.36 -2.40 -3.90
N ASP A 75 -10.04 -1.19 -3.45
CA ASP A 75 -10.98 -0.27 -2.82
C ASP A 75 -12.05 0.19 -3.82
N LYS A 76 -11.67 0.56 -5.04
CA LYS A 76 -12.62 0.93 -6.10
C LYS A 76 -13.53 -0.24 -6.49
N TYR A 77 -12.95 -1.44 -6.66
CA TYR A 77 -13.77 -2.62 -6.95
C TYR A 77 -14.71 -2.95 -5.79
N THR A 78 -14.25 -2.82 -4.55
CA THR A 78 -15.09 -3.03 -3.37
C THR A 78 -16.22 -2.01 -3.31
N GLU A 79 -15.92 -0.73 -3.53
CA GLU A 79 -16.92 0.33 -3.58
C GLU A 79 -17.96 0.08 -4.66
N PHE A 80 -17.54 -0.39 -5.84
CA PHE A 80 -18.47 -0.75 -6.91
C PHE A 80 -19.30 -1.99 -6.55
N LEU A 81 -18.64 -3.12 -6.25
CA LEU A 81 -19.27 -4.41 -5.98
C LEU A 81 -20.21 -4.39 -4.77
N SER A 82 -19.97 -3.51 -3.79
CA SER A 82 -20.80 -3.38 -2.60
C SER A 82 -22.11 -2.60 -2.83
N GLN A 83 -22.31 -2.00 -4.01
CA GLN A 83 -23.52 -1.26 -4.33
C GLN A 83 -24.74 -2.18 -4.47
N PRO A 84 -25.92 -1.76 -3.97
CA PRO A 84 -27.16 -2.53 -4.10
C PRO A 84 -27.70 -2.58 -5.54
N GLY A 85 -27.17 -1.76 -6.45
CA GLY A 85 -27.59 -1.73 -7.86
C GLY A 85 -27.04 -2.87 -8.72
N ILE A 86 -26.05 -3.61 -8.22
CA ILE A 86 -25.51 -4.80 -8.88
C ILE A 86 -26.38 -5.98 -8.45
N SER A 87 -26.80 -6.84 -9.38
CA SER A 87 -27.64 -7.99 -9.05
C SER A 87 -26.83 -9.14 -8.44
N LEU A 88 -27.49 -10.02 -7.67
CA LEU A 88 -26.81 -11.21 -7.12
C LEU A 88 -26.35 -12.16 -8.24
N ASP A 89 -27.10 -12.19 -9.35
CA ASP A 89 -26.78 -13.00 -10.53
C ASP A 89 -25.48 -12.52 -11.18
N ASP A 90 -25.27 -11.20 -11.32
CA ASP A 90 -24.02 -10.63 -11.83
C ASP A 90 -22.81 -11.06 -10.97
N ILE A 91 -22.98 -11.05 -9.64
CA ILE A 91 -21.92 -11.53 -8.72
C ILE A 91 -21.68 -13.03 -8.88
N ASN A 92 -22.73 -13.83 -9.03
CA ASN A 92 -22.60 -15.27 -9.26
C ASN A 92 -21.91 -15.57 -10.60
N ASP A 93 -22.18 -14.78 -11.64
CA ASP A 93 -21.49 -14.88 -12.92
C ASP A 93 -20.01 -14.58 -12.78
N ILE A 94 -19.65 -13.53 -12.03
CA ILE A 94 -18.24 -13.22 -11.72
C ILE A 94 -17.60 -14.37 -10.93
N LEU A 95 -18.25 -14.88 -9.88
CA LEU A 95 -17.71 -15.99 -9.07
C LEU A 95 -17.50 -17.27 -9.89
N ASN A 96 -18.36 -17.52 -10.87
CA ASN A 96 -18.28 -18.69 -11.74
C ASN A 96 -17.42 -18.47 -12.98
N PHE A 97 -17.03 -17.22 -13.26
CA PHE A 97 -16.13 -16.87 -14.35
C PHE A 97 -14.83 -17.65 -14.23
N LYS A 98 -14.39 -18.25 -15.33
CA LYS A 98 -13.16 -19.04 -15.38
C LYS A 98 -12.33 -18.64 -16.58
N SER A 99 -11.21 -18.00 -16.32
CA SER A 99 -10.15 -17.79 -17.32
C SER A 99 -9.25 -19.03 -17.40
N SER A 100 -8.67 -19.29 -18.58
CA SER A 100 -7.96 -20.53 -18.91
C SER A 100 -6.81 -20.88 -17.95
N ASN A 101 -6.11 -19.88 -17.43
CA ASN A 101 -4.92 -20.05 -16.58
C ASN A 101 -5.11 -19.58 -15.13
N LEU A 102 -6.35 -19.28 -14.73
CA LEU A 102 -6.64 -18.73 -13.40
C LEU A 102 -7.73 -19.53 -12.68
N PRO A 103 -7.77 -19.48 -11.34
CA PRO A 103 -8.89 -20.01 -10.57
C PRO A 103 -10.22 -19.36 -10.95
N LYS A 104 -11.33 -19.99 -10.55
CA LYS A 104 -12.67 -19.38 -10.71
C LYS A 104 -12.75 -18.06 -9.95
N GLY A 105 -13.46 -17.09 -10.52
CA GLY A 105 -13.61 -15.76 -9.97
C GLY A 105 -12.41 -14.84 -10.22
N CYS A 106 -11.38 -15.28 -10.95
CA CYS A 106 -10.16 -14.52 -11.19
C CYS A 106 -10.06 -13.99 -12.62
N SER A 107 -9.47 -12.80 -12.75
CA SER A 107 -9.29 -12.09 -14.02
C SER A 107 -8.01 -11.25 -14.02
N TYR A 108 -7.31 -11.20 -15.16
CA TYR A 108 -6.23 -10.24 -15.39
C TYR A 108 -6.75 -8.85 -15.78
N SER A 109 -7.97 -8.77 -16.31
CA SER A 109 -8.61 -7.54 -16.78
C SER A 109 -10.06 -7.47 -16.30
N PRO A 110 -10.30 -7.28 -14.99
CA PRO A 110 -11.64 -7.43 -14.41
C PRO A 110 -12.65 -6.44 -14.98
N ASN A 111 -12.23 -5.21 -15.32
CA ASN A 111 -13.11 -4.22 -15.94
C ASN A 111 -13.76 -4.72 -17.23
N ILE A 112 -13.03 -5.50 -18.03
CA ILE A 112 -13.52 -6.03 -19.31
C ILE A 112 -14.24 -7.36 -19.08
N GLU A 113 -13.60 -8.29 -18.36
CA GLU A 113 -14.10 -9.66 -18.20
C GLU A 113 -15.33 -9.74 -17.29
N TRP A 114 -15.41 -8.89 -16.27
CA TRP A 114 -16.57 -8.79 -15.37
C TRP A 114 -17.58 -7.72 -15.84
N SER A 115 -17.31 -7.06 -16.97
CA SER A 115 -18.16 -5.98 -17.52
C SER A 115 -18.50 -4.87 -16.50
N LEU A 116 -17.55 -4.54 -15.61
CA LEU A 116 -17.77 -3.50 -14.61
C LEU A 116 -17.45 -2.11 -15.19
N PRO A 117 -18.33 -1.11 -15.02
CA PRO A 117 -18.06 0.29 -15.37
C PRO A 117 -17.11 0.97 -14.38
N VAL A 118 -16.07 0.25 -13.91
CA VAL A 118 -15.01 0.82 -13.07
C VAL A 118 -13.95 1.41 -14.00
N PRO A 119 -13.55 2.69 -13.81
CA PRO A 119 -12.54 3.30 -14.65
C PRO A 119 -11.21 2.54 -14.53
N SER A 120 -10.64 2.17 -15.67
CA SER A 120 -9.36 1.43 -15.75
C SER A 120 -8.19 2.18 -15.12
N ASN A 121 -8.22 3.52 -15.17
CA ASN A 121 -7.12 4.34 -14.73
C ASN A 121 -7.36 4.77 -13.27
N ILE A 122 -6.49 4.29 -12.39
CA ILE A 122 -6.61 4.54 -10.95
C ILE A 122 -6.17 5.97 -10.62
N ILE A 123 -5.11 6.41 -11.30
CA ILE A 123 -4.47 7.71 -11.20
C ILE A 123 -4.44 8.33 -12.61
N LYS A 124 -4.80 9.60 -12.73
CA LYS A 124 -4.79 10.30 -14.02
C LYS A 124 -3.35 10.40 -14.54
N GLY A 125 -3.10 9.88 -15.74
CA GLY A 125 -1.79 9.96 -16.41
C GLY A 125 -0.87 8.76 -16.16
N ASP A 126 -1.39 7.66 -15.62
CA ASP A 126 -0.64 6.43 -15.38
C ASP A 126 -1.36 5.23 -16.01
N ASP A 127 -0.62 4.43 -16.80
CA ASP A 127 -1.12 3.24 -17.51
C ASP A 127 -1.05 1.96 -16.65
N TRP A 128 -0.95 2.15 -15.33
CA TRP A 128 -0.84 1.04 -14.39
C TRP A 128 -2.09 0.16 -14.40
N GLN A 129 -1.88 -1.15 -14.47
CA GLN A 129 -2.91 -2.17 -14.39
C GLN A 129 -2.41 -3.34 -13.54
N PRO A 130 -3.31 -4.07 -12.84
CA PRO A 130 -2.91 -5.23 -12.04
C PRO A 130 -2.12 -6.28 -12.83
N SER A 131 -2.52 -6.53 -14.09
CA SER A 131 -1.83 -7.46 -15.00
C SER A 131 -0.38 -7.06 -15.28
N ASN A 132 -0.11 -5.77 -15.49
CA ASN A 132 1.24 -5.24 -15.72
C ASN A 132 2.13 -5.36 -14.48
N ALA A 133 1.52 -5.29 -13.28
CA ALA A 133 2.19 -5.52 -12.01
C ALA A 133 2.30 -7.02 -11.64
N GLY A 134 1.92 -7.95 -12.53
CA GLY A 134 1.99 -9.38 -12.28
C GLY A 134 0.92 -9.90 -11.32
N TYR A 135 -0.26 -9.26 -11.29
CA TYR A 135 -1.39 -9.67 -10.45
C TYR A 135 -2.66 -9.96 -11.25
N ALA A 136 -3.36 -11.01 -10.84
CA ALA A 136 -4.76 -11.27 -11.20
C ALA A 136 -5.66 -10.87 -10.02
N ILE A 137 -6.79 -10.21 -10.30
CA ILE A 137 -7.79 -9.88 -9.28
C ILE A 137 -8.84 -10.98 -9.26
N CYS A 138 -9.21 -11.42 -8.07
CA CYS A 138 -10.17 -12.49 -7.85
C CYS A 138 -11.26 -12.08 -6.88
N LEU A 139 -12.49 -12.43 -7.20
CA LEU A 139 -13.62 -12.39 -6.28
C LEU A 139 -13.91 -13.79 -5.76
N LYS A 140 -14.13 -13.93 -4.44
CA LYS A 140 -14.47 -15.19 -3.80
C LYS A 140 -15.52 -15.00 -2.71
N GLY A 141 -16.62 -15.73 -2.79
CA GLY A 141 -17.63 -15.77 -1.73
C GLY A 141 -17.15 -16.51 -0.47
N THR A 142 -17.71 -16.14 0.68
CA THR A 142 -17.56 -16.90 1.93
C THR A 142 -18.63 -18.00 2.04
N SER A 143 -18.72 -18.66 3.19
CA SER A 143 -19.80 -19.61 3.49
C SER A 143 -21.16 -18.92 3.73
N LEU A 144 -21.19 -17.60 3.90
CA LEU A 144 -22.42 -16.84 4.08
C LEU A 144 -23.04 -16.55 2.71
N ASN A 145 -24.23 -17.11 2.48
CA ASN A 145 -24.96 -16.88 1.25
C ASN A 145 -25.78 -15.59 1.35
N GLU A 146 -25.60 -14.69 0.37
CA GLU A 146 -26.35 -13.44 0.31
C GLU A 146 -27.84 -13.73 0.07
N SER A 147 -28.71 -13.12 0.89
CA SER A 147 -30.15 -13.14 0.67
C SER A 147 -30.56 -12.14 -0.42
N SER A 148 -31.73 -12.33 -1.02
CA SER A 148 -32.22 -11.40 -2.03
C SER A 148 -32.34 -9.97 -1.47
N LEU A 149 -32.12 -8.94 -2.30
CA LEU A 149 -32.26 -7.54 -1.88
C LEU A 149 -33.65 -7.25 -1.30
N SER A 150 -34.70 -7.86 -1.85
CA SER A 150 -36.06 -7.75 -1.32
C SER A 150 -36.19 -8.29 0.10
N ASP A 151 -35.52 -9.39 0.43
CA ASP A 151 -35.58 -9.98 1.76
C ASP A 151 -34.80 -9.15 2.77
N LEU A 152 -33.64 -8.60 2.35
CA LEU A 152 -32.83 -7.69 3.17
C LEU A 152 -33.59 -6.40 3.53
N VAL A 153 -34.27 -5.79 2.57
CA VAL A 153 -35.12 -4.59 2.80
C VAL A 153 -36.29 -4.92 3.73
N ARG A 154 -36.91 -6.09 3.59
CA ARG A 154 -38.01 -6.50 4.48
C ARG A 154 -37.54 -6.72 5.91
N GLN A 155 -36.37 -7.31 6.08
CA GLN A 155 -35.74 -7.50 7.37
C GLN A 155 -35.36 -6.15 8.01
N SER A 156 -34.77 -5.22 7.27
CA SER A 156 -34.43 -3.88 7.79
C SER A 156 -35.67 -3.11 8.25
N ASN A 157 -36.83 -3.37 7.64
CA ASN A 157 -38.12 -2.79 8.01
C ASN A 157 -38.82 -3.50 9.18
N GLY A 158 -38.14 -4.42 9.88
CA GLY A 158 -38.66 -5.10 11.07
C GLY A 158 -39.43 -6.39 10.79
N SER A 159 -39.36 -6.95 9.58
CA SER A 159 -39.92 -8.29 9.31
C SER A 159 -39.02 -9.38 9.89
N SER A 160 -39.61 -10.44 10.48
CA SER A 160 -38.91 -11.56 11.11
C SER A 160 -38.26 -12.56 10.12
N LEU A 161 -37.75 -12.07 8.98
CA LEU A 161 -37.01 -12.88 8.01
C LEU A 161 -35.54 -12.97 8.45
N ASN A 162 -34.97 -14.17 8.47
CA ASN A 162 -33.54 -14.40 8.68
C ASN A 162 -32.75 -14.10 7.39
N ALA A 163 -32.93 -12.91 6.82
CA ALA A 163 -32.11 -12.46 5.69
C ALA A 163 -30.71 -12.08 6.20
N GLN A 164 -29.69 -12.22 5.36
CA GLN A 164 -28.31 -11.91 5.70
C GLN A 164 -27.58 -11.33 4.50
N PRO A 165 -26.76 -10.28 4.68
CA PRO A 165 -25.89 -9.78 3.63
C PRO A 165 -24.81 -10.81 3.29
N GLY A 166 -24.29 -10.72 2.07
CA GLY A 166 -23.18 -11.53 1.61
C GLY A 166 -21.85 -10.99 2.12
N LEU A 167 -20.91 -11.91 2.32
CA LEU A 167 -19.54 -11.59 2.69
C LEU A 167 -18.59 -12.17 1.65
N TYR A 168 -17.73 -11.31 1.10
CA TYR A 168 -16.88 -11.61 -0.06
C TYR A 168 -15.42 -11.20 0.18
N PHE A 169 -14.51 -11.97 -0.39
CA PHE A 169 -13.09 -11.66 -0.48
C PHE A 169 -12.76 -11.16 -1.89
N LEU A 170 -12.10 -10.01 -1.94
CA LEU A 170 -11.38 -9.56 -3.11
C LEU A 170 -9.89 -9.82 -2.89
N LEU A 171 -9.28 -10.58 -3.80
CA LEU A 171 -7.90 -11.03 -3.69
C LEU A 171 -7.13 -10.52 -4.89
N ALA A 172 -5.89 -10.10 -4.67
CA ALA A 172 -4.92 -9.99 -5.75
C ALA A 172 -3.93 -11.14 -5.62
N LEU A 173 -3.99 -12.05 -6.59
CA LEU A 173 -3.10 -13.21 -6.68
C LEU A 173 -1.92 -12.86 -7.60
N PRO A 174 -0.68 -13.02 -7.14
CA PRO A 174 0.47 -12.84 -8.00
C PRO A 174 0.54 -13.96 -9.05
N THR A 175 1.00 -13.64 -10.26
CA THR A 175 1.26 -14.63 -11.32
C THR A 175 2.40 -15.57 -10.94
N ASP A 176 3.41 -15.02 -10.28
CA ASP A 176 4.62 -15.72 -9.87
C ASP A 176 4.85 -15.58 -8.36
N ILE A 177 5.14 -16.71 -7.71
CA ILE A 177 5.44 -16.72 -6.28
C ILE A 177 6.86 -16.18 -6.09
N SER A 178 6.97 -14.95 -5.61
CA SER A 178 8.25 -14.32 -5.30
C SER A 178 8.16 -13.46 -4.03
N ILE A 179 9.31 -13.16 -3.43
CA ILE A 179 9.38 -12.32 -2.20
C ILE A 179 8.80 -10.92 -2.45
N ASN A 180 8.82 -10.47 -3.71
CA ASN A 180 8.38 -9.14 -4.13
C ASN A 180 6.89 -9.08 -4.51
N HIS A 181 6.25 -10.22 -4.74
CA HIS A 181 4.84 -10.29 -5.15
C HIS A 181 4.04 -11.05 -4.09
N LEU A 182 3.65 -10.33 -3.04
CA LEU A 182 2.83 -10.89 -1.98
C LEU A 182 1.36 -10.79 -2.35
N PRO A 183 0.55 -11.83 -2.04
CA PRO A 183 -0.88 -11.78 -2.26
C PRO A 183 -1.52 -10.75 -1.32
N VAL A 184 -2.41 -9.93 -1.87
CA VAL A 184 -3.19 -8.95 -1.11
C VAL A 184 -4.63 -9.41 -1.01
N ARG A 185 -5.27 -9.19 0.13
CA ARG A 185 -6.67 -9.57 0.37
C ARG A 185 -7.45 -8.43 1.00
N ARG A 186 -8.71 -8.27 0.60
CA ARG A 186 -9.68 -7.37 1.20
C ARG A 186 -10.99 -8.14 1.41
N LEU A 187 -11.53 -8.02 2.62
CA LEU A 187 -12.85 -8.56 2.97
C LEU A 187 -13.85 -7.41 2.88
N PHE A 188 -14.98 -7.65 2.24
CA PHE A 188 -16.06 -6.66 2.18
C PHE A 188 -17.43 -7.34 2.25
N CYS A 189 -18.43 -6.56 2.66
CA CYS A 189 -19.80 -6.98 2.81
C CYS A 189 -20.67 -6.32 1.73
N ARG A 190 -21.71 -7.03 1.28
CA ARG A 190 -22.63 -6.59 0.23
C ARG A 190 -24.07 -7.04 0.53
N PRO A 191 -25.08 -6.21 0.24
CA PRO A 191 -24.96 -4.80 -0.12
C PRO A 191 -24.59 -3.96 1.11
N ASN A 192 -23.72 -2.96 0.93
CA ASN A 192 -23.17 -2.14 2.02
C ASN A 192 -24.19 -1.60 3.07
N PRO A 193 -25.41 -1.14 2.70
CA PRO A 193 -26.37 -0.64 3.70
C PRO A 193 -27.01 -1.71 4.60
N PHE A 194 -26.81 -3.00 4.31
CA PHE A 194 -27.33 -4.12 5.13
C PHE A 194 -26.22 -4.82 5.92
N CYS A 195 -25.02 -4.28 5.80
CA CYS A 195 -23.86 -4.54 6.64
C CYS A 195 -23.88 -3.54 7.81
#